data_AF-A0A2V7UIV6-F1
#
_entry.id   AF-A0A2V7UIV6-F1
#
_cell.length_a   1.000
_cell.length_b   1.000
_cell.length_c   1.000
_cell.angle_alpha   90.00
_cell.angle_beta   90.00
_cell.angle_gamma   90.00
#
_symmetry.space_group_name_H-M   'P 1'
#
loop_
_entity.id
_entity.type
_entity.pdbx_description
1 polymer ?
#
loop_
_entity_poly.entity_id
_entity_poly.type
_entity_poly.pdbx_seq_one_letter_code
_entity_poly.pdbx_strand_id
1 'polypeptide(L)'
;MDLPLLIRHRLKELGIEQRDLAAAAQVTESYISQLLTGKKAPPIPERTDIYGKMERFLKLPSGKLAKLADLQRKEALKKTLVEPPTPLYQEVR
;
A
#
# COMPACT_ATOMS: atom_id res chain seq x y z
N MET A 1 -11.89 6.06 0.57
CA MET A 1 -11.60 5.15 1.70
C MET A 1 -10.23 4.57 1.46
N ASP A 2 -9.31 4.75 2.42
CA ASP A 2 -7.90 4.46 2.22
C ASP A 2 -7.51 3.03 2.62
N LEU A 3 -6.58 2.45 1.86
CA LEU A 3 -6.07 1.10 2.08
C LEU A 3 -5.50 0.89 3.51
N PRO A 4 -4.71 1.82 4.08
CA PRO A 4 -4.25 1.74 5.47
C PRO A 4 -5.38 1.69 6.50
N LEU A 5 -6.44 2.48 6.30
CA LEU A 5 -7.58 2.53 7.22
C LEU A 5 -8.37 1.22 7.20
N LEU A 6 -8.59 0.65 6.02
CA LEU A 6 -9.26 -0.64 5.86
C LEU A 6 -8.50 -1.76 6.60
N ILE A 7 -7.19 -1.82 6.41
CA ILE A 7 -6.35 -2.86 7.03
C ILE A 7 -6.38 -2.69 8.56
N ARG A 8 -6.18 -1.47 9.09
CA ARG A 8 -6.24 -1.21 10.54
C ARG A 8 -7.58 -1.61 11.16
N HIS A 9 -8.68 -1.28 10.49
CA HIS A 9 -10.02 -1.64 10.94
C HIS A 9 -10.17 -3.15 11.04
N ARG A 10 -9.77 -3.88 9.98
CA ARG A 10 -9.86 -5.34 9.93
C ARG A 10 -8.95 -6.02 10.96
N LEU A 11 -7.74 -5.51 11.17
CA LEU A 11 -6.85 -6.01 12.22
C LEU A 11 -7.51 -5.89 13.59
N LYS A 12 -8.13 -4.74 13.88
CA LYS A 12 -8.85 -4.50 15.14
C LYS A 12 -10.09 -5.38 15.30
N GLU A 13 -10.89 -5.54 14.25
CA GLU A 13 -12.09 -6.39 14.27
C GLU A 13 -11.76 -7.87 14.48
N LEU A 14 -10.66 -8.34 13.90
CA LEU A 14 -10.23 -9.73 13.98
C LEU A 14 -9.35 -10.00 15.21
N GLY A 15 -8.94 -8.96 15.96
CA GLY A 15 -8.07 -9.09 17.13
C GLY A 15 -6.66 -9.59 16.79
N ILE A 16 -6.16 -9.23 15.61
CA ILE A 16 -4.89 -9.72 15.05
C ILE A 16 -3.87 -8.57 14.93
N GLU A 17 -2.59 -8.91 15.01
CA GLU A 17 -1.52 -7.93 14.96
C GLU A 17 -0.97 -7.73 13.54
N GLN A 18 -0.23 -6.64 13.34
CA GLN A 18 0.46 -6.37 12.07
C GLN A 18 1.49 -7.45 11.75
N ARG A 19 2.13 -8.02 12.79
CA ARG A 19 3.08 -9.12 12.68
C ARG A 19 2.45 -10.37 12.09
N ASP A 20 1.23 -10.70 12.50
CA ASP A 20 0.51 -11.87 11.98
C ASP A 20 0.13 -11.68 10.51
N LEU A 21 -0.32 -10.49 10.14
CA LEU A 21 -0.59 -10.13 8.77
C LEU A 21 0.68 -10.19 7.90
N ALA A 22 1.82 -9.73 8.44
CA ALA A 22 3.10 -9.78 7.76
C ALA A 22 3.53 -11.24 7.51
N ALA A 23 3.41 -12.10 8.52
CA ALA A 23 3.70 -13.53 8.40
C ALA A 23 2.79 -14.21 7.35
N ALA A 24 1.48 -13.94 7.38
CA ALA A 24 0.52 -14.50 6.42
C ALA A 24 0.77 -14.02 4.99
N ALA A 25 1.16 -12.76 4.83
CA ALA A 25 1.53 -12.18 3.54
C ALA A 25 2.97 -12.54 3.09
N GLN A 26 3.75 -13.22 3.94
CA GLN A 26 5.16 -13.56 3.71
C GLN A 26 6.02 -12.33 3.44
N VAL A 27 5.79 -11.26 4.21
CA VAL A 27 6.55 -10.01 4.16
C VAL A 27 7.06 -9.64 5.53
N THR A 28 7.96 -8.67 5.60
CA THR A 28 8.43 -8.15 6.88
C THR A 28 7.37 -7.29 7.55
N GLU A 29 7.34 -7.26 8.88
CA GLU A 29 6.44 -6.38 9.63
C GLU A 29 6.68 -4.91 9.30
N SER A 30 7.96 -4.53 9.12
CA SER A 30 8.35 -3.19 8.66
C SER A 30 7.70 -2.82 7.33
N TYR A 31 7.54 -3.78 6.41
CA TYR A 31 6.84 -3.55 5.14
C TYR A 31 5.35 -3.23 5.35
N ILE A 32 4.67 -3.98 6.22
CA ILE A 32 3.27 -3.69 6.59
C ILE A 32 3.16 -2.32 7.27
N SER A 33 4.06 -1.99 8.18
CA SER A 33 4.11 -0.67 8.84
C SER A 33 4.31 0.47 7.83
N GLN A 34 5.20 0.30 6.84
CA GLN A 34 5.39 1.26 5.75
C GLN A 34 4.14 1.44 4.88
N LEU A 35 3.41 0.35 4.61
CA LEU A 35 2.15 0.37 3.89
C LEU A 35 1.07 1.11 4.70
N LEU A 36 0.99 0.85 6.01
CA LEU A 36 0.01 1.44 6.92
C LEU A 36 0.28 2.91 7.27
N THR A 37 1.51 3.37 7.11
CA THR A 37 1.89 4.79 7.33
C THR A 37 1.79 5.62 6.07
N GLY A 38 1.53 5.01 4.91
CA GLY A 38 1.50 5.69 3.61
C GLY A 38 2.87 6.18 3.14
N LYS A 39 3.97 5.79 3.82
CA LYS A 39 5.34 6.15 3.43
C LYS A 39 5.77 5.47 2.12
N LYS A 40 5.16 4.34 1.79
CA LYS A 40 5.46 3.60 0.57
C LYS A 40 4.20 3.47 -0.27
N ALA A 41 4.32 3.75 -1.57
CA ALA A 41 3.25 3.51 -2.51
C ALA A 41 2.91 2.01 -2.53
N PRO A 42 1.61 1.65 -2.59
CA PRO A 42 1.20 0.26 -2.72
C PRO A 42 1.91 -0.39 -3.93
N PRO A 43 2.44 -1.63 -3.80
CA PRO A 43 3.08 -2.35 -4.90
C PRO A 43 2.12 -2.56 -6.07
N ILE A 44 2.66 -2.79 -7.27
CA ILE A 44 1.85 -3.10 -8.45
C ILE A 44 1.17 -4.47 -8.21
N PRO A 45 -0.17 -4.57 -8.21
CA PRO A 45 -0.85 -5.83 -7.93
C PRO A 45 -0.47 -6.95 -8.89
N GLU A 46 -0.19 -6.65 -10.15
CA GLU A 46 0.26 -7.62 -11.17
C GLU A 46 1.66 -8.21 -10.87
N ARG A 47 2.45 -7.54 -10.03
CA ARG A 47 3.82 -7.96 -9.68
C ARG A 47 3.91 -8.66 -8.33
N THR A 48 2.80 -8.81 -7.61
CA THR A 48 2.84 -9.39 -6.27
C THR A 48 1.56 -10.12 -5.86
N ASP A 49 1.74 -11.28 -5.23
CA ASP A 49 0.66 -12.06 -4.62
C ASP A 49 0.29 -11.60 -3.20
N ILE A 50 0.98 -10.57 -2.68
CA ILE A 50 0.81 -10.03 -1.32
C ILE A 50 -0.65 -9.66 -1.06
N TYR A 51 -1.33 -9.01 -2.02
CA TYR A 51 -2.73 -8.60 -1.84
C TYR A 51 -3.67 -9.78 -1.63
N GLY A 52 -3.51 -10.84 -2.42
CA GLY A 52 -4.34 -12.05 -2.28
C GLY A 52 -4.10 -12.74 -0.94
N LYS A 53 -2.85 -12.80 -0.48
CA LYS A 53 -2.50 -13.36 0.84
C LYS A 53 -3.09 -12.53 1.98
N MET A 54 -2.96 -11.21 1.92
CA MET A 54 -3.54 -10.28 2.89
C MET A 54 -5.07 -10.36 2.90
N GLU A 55 -5.72 -10.40 1.73
CA GLU A 55 -7.17 -10.51 1.62
C GLU A 55 -7.69 -11.80 2.26
N ARG A 56 -7.02 -12.92 1.98
CA ARG A 56 -7.35 -14.21 2.58
C ARG A 56 -7.22 -14.17 4.10
N PHE A 57 -6.15 -13.56 4.62
CA PHE A 57 -5.92 -13.45 6.06
C PHE A 57 -6.93 -12.50 6.74
N LEU A 58 -7.23 -11.36 6.11
CA LEU A 58 -8.15 -10.34 6.62
C LEU A 58 -9.63 -10.68 6.34
N LYS A 59 -9.93 -11.85 5.78
CA LYS A 59 -11.28 -12.29 5.38
C LYS A 59 -11.98 -11.27 4.47
N LEU A 60 -11.22 -10.67 3.56
CA LEU A 60 -11.72 -9.71 2.58
C LEU A 60 -12.06 -10.40 1.26
N PRO A 61 -13.01 -9.85 0.47
CA PRO A 61 -13.21 -10.28 -0.91
C PRO A 61 -11.94 -10.12 -1.72
N SER A 62 -11.68 -11.10 -2.59
CA SER A 62 -10.52 -11.08 -3.47
C SER A 62 -10.54 -9.87 -4.41
N GLY A 63 -9.37 -9.25 -4.61
CA GLY A 63 -9.17 -8.08 -5.45
C GLY A 63 -9.64 -6.75 -4.84
N LYS A 64 -10.12 -6.73 -3.60
CA LYS A 64 -10.52 -5.49 -2.93
C LYS A 64 -9.31 -4.61 -2.58
N LEU A 65 -8.26 -5.19 -2.01
CA LEU A 65 -7.03 -4.47 -1.69
C LEU A 65 -6.27 -4.07 -2.96
N ALA A 66 -6.22 -4.95 -3.96
CA ALA A 66 -5.60 -4.65 -5.25
C ALA A 66 -6.26 -3.43 -5.93
N LYS A 67 -7.59 -3.39 -5.99
CA LYS A 67 -8.32 -2.24 -6.57
C LYS A 67 -8.06 -0.93 -5.82
N LEU A 68 -8.02 -0.97 -4.49
CA LEU A 68 -7.73 0.23 -3.69
C LEU A 68 -6.29 0.69 -3.85
N ALA A 69 -5.34 -0.25 -3.94
CA ALA A 69 -3.95 0.03 -4.24
C ALA A 69 -3.78 0.72 -5.61
N ASP A 70 -4.46 0.23 -6.64
CA ASP A 70 -4.43 0.82 -7.98
C ASP A 70 -5.03 2.23 -8.00
N LEU A 71 -6.13 2.47 -7.28
CA LEU A 71 -6.73 3.79 -7.16
C LEU A 71 -5.79 4.77 -6.45
N GLN A 72 -5.22 4.41 -5.30
CA GLN A 72 -4.26 5.25 -4.59
C GLN A 72 -3.01 5.53 -5.42
N ARG A 73 -2.53 4.57 -6.20
CA ARG A 73 -1.41 4.77 -7.13
C ARG A 73 -1.76 5.77 -8.22
N LYS A 74 -2.94 5.64 -8.85
CA LYS A 74 -3.41 6.60 -9.87
C LYS A 74 -3.56 8.01 -9.30
N GLU A 75 -4.01 8.15 -8.06
CA GLU A 75 -4.09 9.44 -7.36
C GLU A 75 -2.71 10.02 -7.02
N ALA A 76 -1.77 9.19 -6.56
CA ALA A 76 -0.39 9.61 -6.32
C ALA A 76 0.31 10.07 -7.62
N LEU A 77 0.10 9.35 -8.72
CA LEU A 77 0.61 9.74 -10.05
C LEU A 77 0.01 11.07 -10.52
N LYS A 78 -1.27 11.33 -10.26
CA LYS A 78 -1.90 12.61 -10.55
C LYS A 78 -1.32 13.76 -9.72
N LYS A 79 -0.93 13.51 -8.46
CA LYS A 79 -0.25 14.52 -7.63
C LYS A 79 1.17 14.83 -8.10
N THR A 80 1.95 13.82 -8.49
CA THR A 80 3.31 14.03 -9.02
C THR A 80 3.34 14.76 -10.37
N LEU A 81 2.24 14.75 -11.13
CA LEU A 81 2.12 15.53 -12.38
C LEU A 81 1.88 17.03 -12.13
N VAL A 82 1.54 17.44 -10.90
CA VAL A 82 1.28 18.84 -10.53
C VAL A 82 2.51 19.49 -9.89
N GLU A 83 3.52 18.71 -9.50
CA GLU A 83 4.82 19.25 -9.10
C GLU A 83 5.69 19.44 -10.35
N PRO A 84 6.01 20.69 -10.75
CA PRO A 84 6.95 20.90 -11.82
C PRO A 84 8.29 20.27 -11.42
N PRO A 85 8.93 19.45 -12.28
CA PRO A 85 10.26 18.94 -11.98
C PRO A 85 11.19 20.15 -11.81
N THR A 86 11.82 20.26 -10.64
CA THR A 86 12.85 21.27 -10.38
C THR A 86 13.90 21.16 -11.49
N PRO A 87 14.19 22.23 -12.25
CA PRO A 87 15.16 22.18 -13.33
C PRO A 87 16.52 21.71 -12.79
N LEU A 88 17.03 20.60 -13.33
CA LEU A 88 18.31 20.00 -12.95
C LEU A 88 19.55 20.77 -13.45
N TYR A 89 19.36 21.97 -14.01
CA TYR A 89 20.44 22.77 -14.56
C TYR A 89 20.54 24.08 -13.80
N GLN A 90 21.33 24.08 -12.73
CA GLN A 90 21.99 25.31 -12.29
C GLN A 90 23.17 25.52 -13.24
N GLU A 91 23.11 26.65 -13.94
CA GLU A 91 24.05 27.09 -14.96
C GLU A 91 25.51 26.87 -14.52
N VAL A 92 26.25 26.08 -15.29
CA VAL A 92 27.72 26.09 -15.23
C VAL A 92 28.15 27.31 -16.04
N ARG A 93 28.64 28.35 -15.36
CA ARG A 93 29.26 29.52 -15.98
C ARG A 93 30.62 29.78 -15.37
#